data_AF-A0A2L2XP90-F1
#
_entry.id   AF-A0A2L2XP90-F1
#
_cell.length_a   1.000
_cell.length_b   1.000
_cell.length_c   1.000
_cell.angle_alpha   90.00
_cell.angle_beta   90.00
_cell.angle_gamma   90.00
#
_symmetry.space_group_name_H-M   'P 1'
#
loop_
_entity.id
_entity.type
_entity.pdbx_description
1 polymer ?
#
loop_
_entity_poly.entity_id
_entity_poly.type
_entity_poly.pdbx_seq_one_letter_code
_entity_poly.pdbx_strand_id
1 'polypeptide(L)' 'MRKEYDFSKGKRGALISSQGKTRITIYLDDEILAYFREQAETAGMGYQTLINEALKQYIQSPSERSLTQSDLRRILREEL' A
#
# COMPACT_ATOMS: atom_id res chain seq x y z
N MET A 1 -14.66 17.48 35.68
CA MET A 1 -13.42 16.95 35.07
C MET A 1 -12.25 17.25 35.99
N ARG A 2 -11.30 16.32 36.19
CA ARG A 2 -10.12 16.57 37.04
C ARG A 2 -9.12 17.45 36.29
N LYS A 3 -8.46 18.36 37.02
CA LYS A 3 -7.49 19.30 36.46
C LYS A 3 -6.21 18.61 35.96
N GLU A 4 -5.80 17.53 36.61
CA GLU A 4 -4.56 16.83 36.30
C GLU A 4 -4.74 15.31 36.41
N TYR A 5 -4.09 14.59 35.51
CA TYR A 5 -4.04 13.14 35.46
C TYR A 5 -2.59 12.70 35.50
N ASP A 6 -2.25 11.84 36.47
CA ASP A 6 -0.94 11.23 36.60
C ASP A 6 -0.86 10.00 35.67
N PHE A 7 -0.04 10.12 34.63
CA PHE A 7 0.23 9.06 33.65
C PHE A 7 1.60 8.39 33.87
N SER A 8 2.23 8.57 35.03
CA SER A 8 3.54 7.96 35.36
C SER A 8 3.54 6.42 35.26
N LYS A 9 2.39 5.78 35.45
CA LYS A 9 2.20 4.31 35.31
C LYS A 9 1.52 3.91 33.99
N GLY A 10 1.31 4.84 33.08
CA GLY A 10 0.71 4.58 31.78
C GLY A 10 1.67 3.76 30.91
N LYS A 11 1.33 2.49 30.65
CA LYS A 11 1.99 1.75 29.57
C LYS A 11 1.46 2.27 28.24
N ARG A 12 2.34 2.81 27.39
CA ARG A 12 2.02 3.02 25.97
C ARG A 12 1.61 1.66 25.42
N GLY A 13 0.35 1.54 24.99
CA GLY A 13 -0.14 0.32 24.34
C GLY A 13 0.81 -0.08 23.22
N ALA A 14 0.87 -1.37 22.90
CA ALA A 14 1.68 -1.84 21.78
C ALA A 14 1.32 -0.99 20.55
N LEU A 15 2.25 -0.15 20.11
CA LEU A 15 2.16 0.49 18.82
C LEU A 15 2.16 -0.68 17.86
N ILE A 16 0.98 -1.10 17.40
CA ILE A 16 0.82 -2.28 16.56
C ILE A 16 1.74 -2.02 15.37
N SER A 17 2.89 -2.71 15.35
CA SER A 17 3.79 -2.63 14.23
C SER A 17 2.95 -3.00 13.02
N SER A 18 2.95 -2.18 11.98
CA SER A 18 2.32 -2.52 10.72
C SER A 18 3.05 -3.75 10.17
N GLN A 19 2.60 -4.95 10.55
CA GLN A 19 3.24 -6.20 10.15
C GLN A 19 3.31 -6.24 8.62
N GLY A 20 4.51 -6.47 8.09
CA GLY A 20 4.76 -6.49 6.64
C GLY A 20 4.84 -5.13 5.94
N LYS A 21 4.85 -4.00 6.67
CA LYS A 21 5.08 -2.66 6.08
C LYS A 21 6.33 -2.02 6.68
N THR A 22 7.26 -1.62 5.81
CA THR A 22 8.48 -0.90 6.21
C THR A 22 8.26 0.60 6.06
N ARG A 23 8.54 1.38 7.11
CA ARG A 23 8.55 2.85 7.02
C ARG A 23 9.82 3.30 6.30
N ILE A 24 9.64 3.97 5.17
CA ILE A 24 10.73 4.56 4.38
C ILE A 24 10.50 6.06 4.20
N THR A 25 11.57 6.79 3.90
CA THR A 25 11.49 8.18 3.46
C THR A 25 11.70 8.19 1.95
N ILE A 26 10.72 8.70 1.21
CA ILE A 26 10.77 8.87 -0.26
C ILE A 26 10.23 10.25 -0.61
N TYR A 27 10.74 10.82 -1.69
CA TYR A 27 10.12 11.98 -2.32
C TYR A 27 9.00 11.50 -3.24
N LEU A 28 7.85 12.16 -3.17
CA LEU A 28 6.73 12.00 -4.08
C LEU A 28 6.33 13.38 -4.55
N ASP A 29 5.96 13.50 -5.83
CA ASP A 29 5.49 14.75 -6.38
C ASP A 29 4.18 15.19 -5.70
N ASP A 30 4.03 16.50 -5.53
CA ASP A 30 2.88 17.08 -4.84
C ASP A 30 1.56 16.72 -5.55
N GLU A 31 1.57 16.59 -6.87
CA GLU A 31 0.41 16.20 -7.67
C GLU A 31 -0.06 14.76 -7.35
N ILE A 32 0.88 13.83 -7.17
CA ILE A 32 0.60 12.45 -6.80
C ILE A 32 0.02 12.42 -5.39
N LEU A 33 0.62 13.16 -4.47
CA LEU A 33 0.14 13.23 -3.09
C LEU A 33 -1.27 13.85 -3.01
N ALA A 34 -1.54 14.90 -3.79
CA ALA A 34 -2.84 15.55 -3.85
C ALA A 34 -3.91 14.59 -4.39
N TYR A 35 -3.64 13.92 -5.52
CA TYR A 35 -4.55 12.94 -6.12
C TYR A 35 -4.95 11.84 -5.13
N PHE A 36 -3.98 11.21 -4.46
CA PHE A 36 -4.28 10.12 -3.54
C PHE A 36 -4.95 10.59 -2.23
N ARG A 37 -4.79 11.86 -1.84
CA ARG A 37 -5.54 12.43 -0.69
C ARG A 37 -7.02 12.60 -1.02
N GLU A 38 -7.34 13.14 -2.18
CA GLU A 38 -8.74 13.30 -2.63
C GLU A 38 -9.44 11.94 -2.76
N GLN A 39 -8.76 10.96 -3.35
CA GLN A 39 -9.28 9.59 -3.45
C GLN A 39 -9.47 8.92 -2.09
N ALA A 40 -8.55 9.17 -1.15
CA ALA A 40 -8.62 8.67 0.22
C ALA A 40 -9.83 9.20 1.00
N GLU A 41 -10.13 10.50 0.86
CA GLU A 41 -11.30 11.13 1.47
C GLU A 41 -12.59 10.50 0.99
N THR A 42 -12.68 10.20 -0.32
CA THR A 42 -13.85 9.56 -0.92
C THR A 42 -13.99 8.10 -0.48
N ALA A 43 -12.89 7.36 -0.39
CA ALA A 43 -12.88 5.93 -0.07
C ALA A 43 -12.89 5.61 1.44
N GLY A 44 -12.75 6.62 2.31
CA GLY A 44 -12.63 6.42 3.76
C GLY A 44 -11.37 5.63 4.18
N MET A 45 -10.33 5.63 3.33
CA MET A 45 -9.07 4.93 3.55
C MET A 45 -7.90 5.91 3.63
N GLY A 46 -6.78 5.52 4.23
CA GLY A 46 -5.58 6.36 4.24
C GLY A 46 -4.93 6.46 2.86
N TYR A 47 -4.52 7.67 2.44
CA TYR A 47 -3.84 7.90 1.15
C TYR A 47 -2.58 7.04 0.97
N GLN A 48 -1.84 6.77 2.05
CA GLN A 48 -0.69 5.87 2.02
C GLN A 48 -1.07 4.43 1.66
N THR A 49 -2.24 3.97 2.10
CA THR A 49 -2.77 2.64 1.73
C THR A 49 -3.07 2.61 0.25
N LEU A 50 -3.72 3.64 -0.30
CA LEU A 50 -4.04 3.72 -1.72
C LEU A 50 -2.79 3.76 -2.61
N ILE A 51 -1.78 4.55 -2.24
CA ILE A 51 -0.48 4.58 -2.94
C ILE A 51 0.13 3.18 -2.96
N ASN A 52 0.14 2.48 -1.81
CA ASN A 52 0.71 1.15 -1.73
C ASN A 52 -0.07 0.11 -2.55
N GLU A 53 -1.40 0.19 -2.60
CA GLU A 53 -2.22 -0.67 -3.45
C GLU A 53 -1.97 -0.39 -4.94
N ALA A 54 -1.82 0.88 -5.35
CA ALA A 54 -1.47 1.23 -6.73
C ALA A 54 -0.10 0.63 -7.13
N LEU A 55 0.90 0.70 -6.24
CA LEU A 55 2.21 0.08 -6.47
C LEU A 55 2.11 -1.45 -6.56
N LYS A 56 1.30 -2.10 -5.72
CA LYS A 56 1.05 -3.55 -5.82
C LYS A 56 0.40 -3.91 -7.15
N GLN A 57 -0.59 -3.14 -7.59
CA GLN A 57 -1.26 -3.37 -8.87
C GLN A 57 -0.29 -3.21 -10.04
N TYR A 58 0.60 -2.21 -9.99
CA TYR A 58 1.65 -2.06 -11.00
C TYR A 58 2.57 -3.28 -11.07
N ILE A 59 3.01 -3.81 -9.92
CA ILE A 59 3.84 -5.04 -9.85
C ILE A 59 3.08 -6.27 -10.39
N GLN A 60 1.77 -6.35 -10.14
CA GLN A 60 0.92 -7.45 -10.57
C GLN A 60 0.46 -7.32 -12.03
N SER A 61 0.51 -6.11 -12.59
CA SER A 61 0.08 -5.84 -13.96
C SER A 61 0.99 -6.59 -14.94
N PRO A 62 0.46 -7.46 -15.80
CA PRO A 62 1.25 -8.25 -16.75
C PRO A 62 1.96 -7.44 -17.83
N SER A 63 1.79 -6.12 -17.89
CA SER A 63 2.26 -5.28 -18.99
C SER A 63 3.79 -5.27 -19.18
N GLU A 64 4.57 -5.70 -18.18
CA GLU A 64 6.03 -5.91 -18.29
C GLU A 64 6.45 -7.39 -18.16
N ARG A 65 5.52 -8.33 -18.03
CA ARG A 65 5.86 -9.73 -18.29
C ARG A 65 5.83 -9.91 -19.80
N SER A 66 6.98 -9.73 -20.44
CA SER A 66 7.20 -10.35 -21.75
C SER A 66 6.72 -11.80 -21.63
N LEU A 67 5.72 -12.19 -22.44
CA LEU A 67 5.17 -13.54 -22.47
C LEU A 67 6.35 -14.52 -22.42
N THR A 68 6.46 -15.30 -21.35
CA THR A 68 7.59 -16.22 -21.23
C THR A 68 7.39 -17.37 -22.21
N GLN A 69 8.47 -18.03 -22.61
CA GLN A 69 8.37 -19.23 -23.46
C GLN A 69 7.44 -20.30 -22.85
N SER A 70 7.36 -20.32 -21.50
CA SER A 70 6.45 -21.15 -20.72
C SER A 70 4.98 -20.81 -20.97
N ASP A 71 4.65 -19.52 -21.01
CA ASP A 71 3.28 -19.03 -21.25
C ASP A 71 2.83 -19.38 -22.67
N LEU A 72 3.72 -19.19 -23.66
CA LEU A 72 3.46 -19.55 -25.06
C LEU A 72 3.28 -21.07 -25.25
N ARG A 73 4.10 -21.89 -24.59
CA ARG A 73 3.97 -23.36 -24.63
C ARG A 73 2.69 -23.85 -24.00
N ARG A 74 2.17 -23.17 -22.97
CA ARG A 74 0.89 -23.52 -22.36
C ARG A 74 -0.26 -23.29 -23.33
N ILE A 75 -0.30 -22.10 -23.93
CA ILE A 75 -1.35 -21.70 -24.88
C ILE A 75 -1.36 -22.63 -26.11
N LEU A 76 -0.19 -22.93 -26.68
CA LEU A 76 -0.08 -23.81 -27.86
C LEU A 76 -0.46 -25.28 -27.58
N ARG A 77 -0.48 -25.71 -26.32
CA ARG A 77 -0.86 -27.07 -25.93
C ARG A 77 -2.35 -27.20 -25.58
N GLU A 78 -2.99 -26.09 -25.23
CA GLU A 78 -4.43 -26.04 -24.94
C GLU A 78 -5.28 -25.98 -26.22
N GLU A 79 -4.70 -25.55 -27.36
CA GLU A 79 -5.36 -25.45 -28.67
C GLU A 79 -5.15 -26.70 -29.58
N LEU A 80 -4.65 -27.81 -29.04
CA LEU A 80 -4.43 -29.09 -29.75
C LEU A 80 -5.31 -30.22 -29.20
#